data_AF-A0AAW1U3A3-F1
#
_entry.id   AF-A0AAW1U3A3-F1
#
_cell.length_a   1.000
_cell.length_b   1.000
_cell.length_c   1.000
_cell.angle_alpha   90.00
_cell.angle_beta   90.00
_cell.angle_gamma   90.00
#
_symmetry.space_group_name_H-M   'P 1'
#
loop_
_entity.id
_entity.type
_entity.pdbx_description
1 polymer ?
#
loop_
_entity_poly.entity_id
_entity_poly.type
_entity_poly.pdbx_seq_one_letter_code
_entity_poly.pdbx_strand_id
1 'polypeptide(L)'
;MDTCSTCDEFQAEKKHLDIKISSLPDGHEKSQLLSQLRKLEIENLAHKKRAEVFYDKKRKARLSARQDATTIAIAMNFSKNLPIANITTNDVYYKRQLSYFINFNNSPWESSVINTPASLRSMKAGIVEGEFESPGLAYKDKLPISTAKYNDLQFLKKFCRPETKRYYDHLPHAANIKDATAN
;
A
#
# COMPACT_ATOMS: atom_id res chain seq x y z
N MET A 1 0.41 -1.32 -24.63
CA MET A 1 0.78 0.02 -24.12
C MET A 1 0.06 0.11 -22.78
N ASP A 2 0.77 -0.12 -21.68
CA ASP A 2 0.10 -0.29 -20.38
C ASP A 2 -0.33 1.08 -19.86
N THR A 3 -1.60 1.42 -20.05
CA THR A 3 -2.23 2.61 -19.49
C THR A 3 -2.76 2.30 -18.08
N CYS A 4 -2.60 3.26 -17.16
CA CYS A 4 -3.22 3.19 -15.84
C CYS A 4 -4.67 3.67 -15.93
N SER A 5 -5.50 3.40 -14.93
CA SER A 5 -6.93 3.76 -14.96
C SER A 5 -7.14 5.27 -15.06
N THR A 6 -6.27 6.10 -14.45
CA THR A 6 -6.33 7.57 -14.64
C THR A 6 -6.03 7.98 -16.08
N CYS A 7 -5.10 7.30 -16.75
CA CYS A 7 -4.84 7.58 -18.16
C CYS A 7 -6.05 7.22 -19.03
N ASP A 8 -6.76 6.14 -18.70
CA ASP A 8 -7.96 5.72 -19.41
C ASP A 8 -9.11 6.72 -19.17
N GLU A 9 -9.29 7.20 -17.94
CA GLU A 9 -10.23 8.27 -17.58
C GLU A 9 -9.96 9.55 -18.38
N PHE A 10 -8.72 10.03 -18.41
CA PHE A 10 -8.36 11.20 -19.22
C PHE A 10 -8.63 11.00 -20.72
N GLN A 11 -8.40 9.80 -21.25
CA GLN A 11 -8.70 9.52 -22.65
C GLN A 11 -10.20 9.50 -22.94
N ALA A 12 -11.00 8.92 -22.03
CA ALA A 12 -12.45 8.88 -22.15
C ALA A 12 -13.05 10.29 -22.08
N GLU A 13 -12.62 11.09 -21.11
CA GLU A 13 -13.08 12.48 -20.95
C GLU A 13 -12.67 13.36 -22.12
N LYS A 14 -11.43 13.22 -22.63
CA LYS A 14 -10.99 13.94 -23.82
C LYS A 14 -11.89 13.63 -25.04
N LYS A 15 -12.13 12.35 -25.32
CA LYS A 15 -13.02 11.94 -26.43
C LYS A 15 -14.43 12.52 -26.25
N HIS A 16 -14.96 12.50 -25.04
CA HIS A 16 -16.28 13.05 -24.75
C HIS A 16 -16.33 14.57 -24.95
N LEU A 17 -15.30 15.31 -24.53
CA LEU A 17 -15.20 16.75 -24.78
C LEU A 17 -15.06 17.05 -26.28
N ASP A 18 -14.26 16.28 -27.01
CA ASP A 18 -14.10 16.42 -28.46
C ASP A 18 -15.45 16.26 -29.20
N ILE A 19 -16.24 15.25 -28.83
CA ILE A 19 -17.59 15.05 -29.39
C ILE A 19 -18.50 16.25 -29.10
N LYS A 20 -18.49 16.78 -27.88
CA LYS A 20 -19.27 17.99 -27.53
C LYS A 20 -18.82 19.21 -28.33
N ILE A 21 -17.52 19.42 -28.46
CA ILE A 21 -16.96 20.56 -29.22
C ILE A 21 -17.34 20.46 -30.70
N SER A 22 -17.40 19.26 -31.28
CA SER A 22 -17.79 19.05 -32.68
C SER A 22 -19.28 19.30 -32.98
N SER A 23 -20.15 19.16 -31.98
CA SER A 23 -21.61 19.31 -32.13
C SER A 23 -22.10 20.72 -31.84
N LEU A 24 -21.26 21.57 -31.24
CA LEU A 24 -21.61 22.95 -30.86
C LEU A 24 -21.12 23.96 -31.91
N PRO A 25 -21.95 24.97 -32.26
CA PRO A 25 -21.52 26.10 -33.07
C PRO A 25 -20.51 26.97 -32.32
N ASP A 26 -19.81 27.83 -33.05
CA ASP A 26 -18.84 28.75 -32.44
C ASP A 26 -19.56 29.76 -31.54
N GLY A 27 -19.25 29.70 -30.25
CA GLY A 27 -19.89 30.50 -29.21
C GLY A 27 -19.17 30.39 -27.88
N HIS A 28 -19.72 31.07 -26.87
CA HIS A 28 -19.15 31.11 -25.52
C HIS A 28 -19.03 29.71 -24.89
N GLU A 29 -20.02 28.84 -25.10
CA GLU A 29 -20.02 27.46 -24.58
C GLU A 29 -18.89 26.60 -25.16
N LYS A 30 -18.61 26.75 -26.46
CA LYS A 30 -17.50 26.06 -27.12
C LYS A 30 -16.14 26.53 -26.57
N SER A 31 -16.01 27.83 -26.30
CA SER A 31 -14.81 28.40 -25.68
C SER A 31 -14.55 27.82 -24.28
N GLN A 32 -15.60 27.65 -23.47
CA GLN A 32 -15.49 27.02 -22.15
C GLN A 32 -15.03 25.56 -22.24
N LEU A 33 -15.60 24.78 -23.15
CA LEU A 33 -15.21 23.38 -23.36
C LEU A 33 -13.75 23.25 -23.83
N LEU A 34 -13.29 24.16 -24.70
CA LEU A 34 -11.88 24.22 -25.11
C LEU A 34 -10.95 24.53 -23.95
N SER A 35 -11.35 25.41 -23.02
CA SER A 35 -10.58 25.68 -21.81
C SER A 35 -10.51 24.46 -20.88
N GLN A 36 -11.61 23.70 -20.75
CA GLN A 36 -11.64 22.46 -19.98
C GLN A 36 -10.74 21.39 -20.59
N LEU A 37 -10.77 21.25 -21.92
CA LEU A 37 -9.92 20.31 -22.64
C LEU A 37 -8.43 20.64 -22.44
N ARG A 38 -8.05 21.92 -22.54
CA ARG A 38 -6.67 22.36 -22.26
C ARG A 38 -6.24 22.04 -20.83
N LYS A 39 -7.11 22.26 -19.84
CA LYS A 39 -6.83 21.93 -18.44
C LYS A 39 -6.56 20.43 -18.26
N LEU A 40 -7.41 19.61 -18.86
CA LEU A 40 -7.30 18.15 -18.81
C LEU A 40 -6.02 17.63 -19.48
N GLU A 41 -5.59 18.24 -20.59
CA GLU A 41 -4.33 17.91 -21.24
C GLU A 41 -3.11 18.24 -20.37
N ILE A 42 -3.14 19.38 -19.67
CA ILE A 42 -2.08 19.76 -18.72
C ILE A 42 -2.01 18.75 -17.56
N GLU A 43 -3.16 18.34 -17.01
CA GLU A 43 -3.21 17.36 -15.93
C GLU A 43 -2.71 15.98 -16.36
N ASN A 44 -3.07 15.52 -17.56
CA ASN A 44 -2.57 14.27 -18.13
C ASN A 44 -1.05 14.32 -18.37
N LEU A 45 -0.54 15.44 -18.87
CA LEU A 45 0.89 15.65 -19.04
C LEU A 45 1.62 15.59 -17.69
N ALA A 46 1.10 16.28 -16.67
CA ALA A 46 1.66 16.26 -15.33
C ALA A 46 1.67 14.85 -14.72
N HIS A 47 0.59 14.08 -14.91
CA HIS A 47 0.50 12.68 -14.49
C HIS A 47 1.61 11.83 -15.13
N LYS A 48 1.77 11.91 -16.45
CA LYS A 48 2.81 11.17 -17.19
C LYS A 48 4.22 11.57 -16.75
N LYS A 49 4.47 12.86 -16.53
CA LYS A 49 5.76 13.36 -16.04
C LYS A 49 6.09 12.86 -14.64
N ARG A 50 5.11 12.78 -13.74
CA ARG A 50 5.30 12.18 -12.41
C ARG A 50 5.67 10.70 -12.50
N ALA A 51 4.99 9.95 -13.38
CA ALA A 51 5.29 8.54 -13.62
C ALA A 51 6.72 8.37 -14.19
N GLU A 52 7.11 9.18 -15.17
CA GLU A 52 8.46 9.18 -15.74
C GLU A 52 9.54 9.39 -14.67
N VAL A 53 9.38 10.42 -13.81
CA VAL A 53 10.31 10.70 -12.71
C VAL A 53 10.40 9.51 -11.74
N PHE A 54 9.27 8.86 -11.43
CA PHE A 54 9.27 7.67 -10.58
C PHE A 54 10.08 6.53 -11.22
N TYR A 55 9.82 6.22 -12.49
CA TYR A 55 10.52 5.14 -13.19
C TYR A 55 12.01 5.42 -13.39
N ASP A 56 12.38 6.69 -13.59
CA ASP A 56 13.79 7.10 -13.66
C ASP A 56 14.49 6.93 -12.32
N LYS A 57 13.86 7.36 -11.21
CA LYS A 57 14.40 7.13 -9.86
C LYS A 57 14.54 5.65 -9.57
N LYS A 58 13.52 4.84 -9.91
CA LYS A 58 13.56 3.38 -9.78
C LYS A 58 14.72 2.77 -10.59
N ARG A 59 14.92 3.23 -11.82
CA ARG A 59 15.99 2.74 -12.70
C ARG A 59 17.36 3.10 -12.14
N LYS A 60 17.56 4.34 -11.69
CA LYS A 60 18.81 4.82 -11.08
C LYS A 60 19.13 4.05 -9.81
N ALA A 61 18.18 3.92 -8.88
CA ALA A 61 18.37 3.16 -7.64
C ALA A 61 18.75 1.69 -7.92
N ARG A 62 18.12 1.05 -8.91
CA ARG A 62 18.49 -0.30 -9.34
C ARG A 62 19.92 -0.37 -9.87
N LEU A 63 20.36 0.61 -10.67
CA LEU A 63 21.73 0.64 -11.20
C LEU A 63 22.75 0.82 -10.07
N SER A 64 22.48 1.70 -9.12
CA SER A 64 23.34 1.90 -7.94
C SER A 64 23.43 0.63 -7.09
N ALA A 65 22.29 -0.01 -6.79
CA ALA A 65 22.26 -1.27 -6.05
C ALA A 65 22.88 -2.45 -6.82
N ARG A 66 23.06 -2.36 -8.14
CA ARG A 66 23.80 -3.36 -8.93
C ARG A 66 25.32 -3.19 -8.82
N GLN A 67 25.78 -1.95 -8.70
CA GLN A 67 27.21 -1.63 -8.65
C GLN A 67 27.84 -1.92 -7.28
N ASP A 68 27.06 -1.79 -6.21
CA ASP A 68 27.52 -1.94 -4.84
C ASP A 68 26.73 -3.05 -4.12
N ALA A 69 27.43 -4.02 -3.54
CA ALA A 69 26.84 -5.14 -2.81
C ALA A 69 26.28 -4.72 -1.44
N THR A 70 26.68 -3.57 -0.90
CA THR A 70 26.18 -3.06 0.39
C THR A 70 24.90 -2.25 0.27
N THR A 71 24.54 -1.83 -0.94
CA THR A 71 23.38 -0.97 -1.21
C THR A 71 22.19 -1.80 -1.70
N ILE A 72 21.06 -1.71 -0.97
CA ILE A 72 19.80 -2.36 -1.35
C ILE A 72 18.80 -1.31 -1.84
N ALA A 73 18.27 -1.49 -3.05
CA ALA A 73 17.19 -0.65 -3.59
C ALA A 73 15.83 -1.30 -3.31
N ILE A 74 15.02 -0.64 -2.48
CA ILE A 74 13.66 -1.07 -2.13
C ILE A 74 12.66 -0.11 -2.78
N ALA A 75 11.74 -0.64 -3.57
CA ALA A 75 10.63 0.13 -4.12
C ALA A 75 9.33 -0.41 -3.51
N MET A 76 8.77 0.34 -2.56
CA MET A 76 7.46 0.02 -2.01
C MET A 76 6.39 0.62 -2.91
N ASN A 77 5.58 -0.24 -3.52
CA ASN A 77 4.40 0.22 -4.22
C ASN A 77 3.35 0.60 -3.15
N PHE A 78 3.27 1.88 -2.80
CA PHE A 78 2.16 2.39 -1.98
C PHE A 78 0.90 2.44 -2.85
N SER A 79 0.36 1.26 -3.17
CA SER A 79 -0.89 1.05 -3.90
C SER A 79 -2.11 1.37 -3.04
N LYS A 80 -2.14 2.57 -2.46
CA LYS A 80 -3.38 3.21 -2.02
C LYS A 80 -3.78 4.38 -2.94
N ASN A 81 -2.86 4.97 -3.70
CA ASN A 81 -3.11 6.21 -4.45
C ASN A 81 -2.73 6.16 -5.94
N LEU A 82 -2.42 5.00 -6.50
CA LEU A 82 -2.19 4.84 -7.95
C LEU A 82 -3.26 3.88 -8.48
N PRO A 83 -4.15 4.34 -9.36
CA PRO A 83 -5.15 3.47 -9.94
C PRO A 83 -4.43 2.59 -10.99
N ILE A 84 -4.32 1.31 -10.66
CA ILE A 84 -3.65 0.28 -11.48
C ILE A 84 -4.71 -0.39 -12.36
N ALA A 85 -4.27 -0.94 -13.49
CA ALA A 85 -5.11 -1.68 -14.44
C ALA A 85 -6.07 -2.66 -13.74
N ASN A 86 -7.30 -2.70 -14.26
CA ASN A 86 -8.42 -3.45 -13.70
C ASN A 86 -8.22 -4.96 -13.89
N ILE A 87 -7.43 -5.56 -13.00
CA ILE A 87 -7.35 -7.01 -12.82
C ILE A 87 -8.49 -7.40 -11.87
N THR A 88 -9.12 -8.56 -12.09
CA THR A 88 -10.26 -9.02 -11.30
C THR A 88 -9.97 -8.94 -9.79
N THR A 89 -10.84 -8.21 -9.11
CA THR A 89 -10.63 -7.48 -7.85
C THR A 89 -10.33 -8.32 -6.61
N ASN A 90 -10.35 -9.65 -6.68
CA ASN A 90 -10.06 -10.50 -5.52
C ASN A 90 -8.57 -10.73 -5.28
N ASP A 91 -7.73 -10.66 -6.33
CA ASP A 91 -6.35 -11.10 -6.22
C ASP A 91 -5.37 -9.97 -5.84
N VAL A 92 -5.71 -8.72 -6.17
CA VAL A 92 -4.86 -7.54 -5.90
C VAL A 92 -5.07 -6.99 -4.48
N TYR A 93 -6.27 -7.10 -3.91
CA TYR A 93 -6.61 -6.45 -2.63
C TYR A 93 -5.82 -7.01 -1.44
N TYR A 94 -5.38 -8.28 -1.51
CA TYR A 94 -4.60 -8.94 -0.44
C TYR A 94 -3.13 -9.17 -0.76
N LYS A 95 -2.70 -9.01 -2.02
CA LYS A 95 -1.31 -9.20 -2.44
C LYS A 95 -0.50 -7.93 -2.20
N ARG A 96 -0.02 -7.72 -0.97
CA ARG A 96 1.10 -6.78 -0.71
C ARG A 96 2.36 -7.34 -1.38
N GLN A 97 2.58 -6.99 -2.64
CA GLN A 97 3.79 -7.38 -3.36
C GLN A 97 4.95 -6.49 -2.90
N LEU A 98 5.86 -7.07 -2.11
CA LEU A 98 7.16 -6.48 -1.84
C LEU A 98 8.08 -6.89 -3.00
N SER A 99 8.55 -5.92 -3.78
CA SER A 99 9.59 -6.16 -4.79
C SER A 99 10.92 -5.66 -4.24
N TYR A 100 11.84 -6.57 -3.96
CA TYR A 100 13.20 -6.24 -3.56
C TYR A 100 14.19 -6.76 -4.61
N PHE A 101 15.31 -6.06 -4.76
CA PHE A 101 16.43 -6.52 -5.57
C PHE A 101 17.59 -6.78 -4.60
N ILE A 102 17.95 -8.05 -4.41
CA ILE A 102 19.09 -8.46 -3.59
C ILE A 102 20.21 -8.88 -4.52
N ASN A 103 21.37 -8.25 -4.35
CA ASN A 103 22.53 -8.40 -5.22
C ASN A 103 23.36 -9.64 -4.80
N PHE A 104 22.80 -10.84 -4.96
CA PHE A 104 23.57 -12.08 -4.99
C PHE A 104 23.47 -12.65 -6.41
N ASN A 105 24.56 -12.52 -7.17
CA ASN A 105 24.80 -13.16 -8.47
C ASN A 105 23.74 -12.94 -9.58
N ASN A 106 23.55 -11.70 -10.04
CA ASN A 106 22.82 -11.40 -11.28
C ASN A 106 21.34 -11.86 -11.33
N SER A 107 20.69 -12.01 -10.17
CA SER A 107 19.30 -12.48 -10.10
C SER A 107 18.29 -11.50 -10.75
N PRO A 108 17.24 -12.01 -11.43
CA PRO A 108 16.12 -11.17 -11.91
C PRO A 108 15.37 -10.53 -10.73
N TRP A 109 14.46 -9.58 -11.02
CA TRP A 109 13.58 -9.01 -10.00
C TRP A 109 12.76 -10.14 -9.34
N GLU A 110 13.03 -10.44 -8.08
CA GLU A 110 12.16 -11.30 -7.30
C GLU A 110 11.00 -10.46 -6.77
N SER A 111 9.80 -10.75 -7.30
CA SER A 111 8.56 -10.28 -6.70
C SER A 111 8.07 -11.38 -5.77
N SER A 112 8.33 -11.24 -4.47
CA SER A 112 7.69 -12.12 -3.50
C SER A 112 6.27 -11.58 -3.28
N VAL A 113 5.29 -12.24 -3.90
CA VAL A 113 3.91 -12.14 -3.44
C VAL A 113 3.87 -12.88 -2.10
N ILE A 114 3.55 -12.19 -1.00
CA ILE A 114 3.38 -12.82 0.32
C ILE A 114 2.09 -13.65 0.30
N ASN A 115 2.08 -14.76 -0.44
CA ASN A 115 0.89 -15.58 -0.67
C ASN A 115 1.14 -17.07 -0.46
N THR A 116 2.33 -17.50 -0.03
CA THR A 116 2.57 -18.92 0.20
C THR A 116 2.02 -19.35 1.57
N PRO A 117 0.98 -20.21 1.63
CA PRO A 117 0.71 -20.97 2.84
C PRO A 117 1.97 -21.76 3.21
N ALA A 118 2.22 -21.95 4.50
CA ALA A 118 3.47 -22.45 5.07
C ALA A 118 4.00 -23.78 4.46
N SER A 119 3.17 -24.51 3.73
CA SER A 119 3.43 -25.81 3.10
C SER A 119 4.54 -25.85 2.04
N LEU A 120 5.04 -24.72 1.53
CA LEU A 120 6.11 -24.70 0.52
C LEU A 120 7.47 -24.18 1.04
N ARG A 121 7.65 -24.05 2.36
CA ARG A 121 8.96 -23.73 2.95
C ARG A 121 9.87 -24.98 3.06
N SER A 122 9.98 -25.72 1.97
CA SER A 122 11.00 -26.77 1.88
C SER A 122 12.02 -26.38 0.83
N MET A 123 13.26 -26.28 1.29
CA MET A 123 14.52 -26.24 0.53
C MET A 123 14.99 -24.90 -0.04
N LYS A 124 15.56 -24.06 0.83
CA LYS A 124 16.93 -23.52 0.65
C LYS A 124 17.38 -22.77 1.93
N ALA A 125 18.50 -23.23 2.49
CA ALA A 125 19.15 -22.75 3.71
C ALA A 125 18.22 -22.72 4.94
N GLY A 126 18.13 -23.85 5.65
CA GLY A 126 17.64 -23.82 7.02
C GLY A 126 18.61 -22.96 7.83
N ILE A 127 18.15 -21.80 8.30
CA ILE A 127 18.82 -21.03 9.35
C ILE A 127 19.04 -22.02 10.49
N VAL A 128 20.28 -22.14 10.99
CA VAL A 128 20.57 -23.07 12.08
C VAL A 128 19.73 -22.63 13.28
N GLU A 129 18.99 -23.56 13.87
CA GLU A 129 18.15 -23.28 15.03
C GLU A 129 19.05 -22.79 16.18
N GLY A 130 19.01 -21.48 16.47
CA GLY A 130 19.91 -20.82 17.44
C GLY A 130 20.92 -19.82 16.87
N GLU A 131 21.06 -19.66 15.55
CA GLU A 131 21.94 -18.63 14.95
C GLU A 131 21.41 -17.19 15.10
N PHE A 132 20.12 -17.04 15.41
CA PHE A 132 19.48 -15.74 15.56
C PHE A 132 18.76 -15.67 16.91
N GLU A 133 19.30 -14.88 17.83
CA GLU A 133 18.55 -14.45 19.00
C GLU A 133 17.47 -13.49 18.53
N SER A 134 16.21 -13.90 18.67
CA SER A 134 15.10 -12.97 18.45
C SER A 134 15.30 -11.78 19.39
N PRO A 135 15.14 -10.54 18.90
CA PRO A 135 15.14 -9.38 19.77
C PRO A 135 14.20 -9.63 20.94
N GLY A 136 14.65 -9.31 22.15
CA GLY A 136 13.81 -9.44 23.34
C GLY A 136 12.46 -8.75 23.13
N LEU A 137 11.43 -9.24 23.82
CA LEU A 137 10.10 -8.62 23.76
C LEU A 137 10.23 -7.11 24.00
N ALA A 138 9.74 -6.30 23.05
CA ALA A 138 9.80 -4.85 23.15
C ALA A 138 9.07 -4.32 24.40
N TYR A 139 8.14 -5.11 24.93
CA TYR A 139 7.40 -4.83 26.15
C TYR A 139 7.39 -6.07 27.04
N LYS A 140 7.70 -5.87 28.32
CA LYS A 140 7.67 -6.93 29.34
C LYS A 140 6.23 -7.27 29.74
N ASP A 141 5.35 -6.27 29.70
CA ASP A 141 3.96 -6.35 30.16
C ASP A 141 2.96 -5.87 29.11
N LYS A 142 1.69 -6.20 29.33
CA LYS A 142 0.59 -5.72 28.50
C LYS A 142 0.48 -4.20 28.61
N LEU A 143 0.60 -3.52 27.47
CA LEU A 143 0.39 -2.08 27.42
C LEU A 143 -1.07 -1.74 27.75
N PRO A 144 -1.31 -0.73 28.61
CA PRO A 144 -2.65 -0.27 28.87
C PRO A 144 -3.30 0.29 27.60
N ILE A 145 -4.57 -0.04 27.40
CA ILE A 145 -5.40 0.64 26.42
C ILE A 145 -6.02 1.90 27.02
N SER A 146 -6.30 2.89 26.16
CA SER A 146 -7.00 4.10 26.57
C SER A 146 -8.42 3.78 27.05
N THR A 147 -8.96 4.60 27.96
CA THR A 147 -10.30 4.42 28.51
C THR A 147 -11.38 4.44 27.42
N ALA A 148 -11.23 5.33 26.42
CA ALA A 148 -12.14 5.39 25.27
C ALA A 148 -12.15 4.06 24.49
N LYS A 149 -10.97 3.51 24.21
CA LYS A 149 -10.83 2.24 23.49
C LYS A 149 -11.35 1.05 24.30
N TYR A 150 -11.20 1.08 25.63
CA TYR A 150 -11.79 0.07 26.51
C TYR A 150 -13.32 0.09 26.44
N ASN A 151 -13.93 1.28 26.50
CA ASN A 151 -15.39 1.43 26.40
C ASN A 151 -15.93 0.91 25.06
N ASP A 152 -15.24 1.21 23.95
CA ASP A 152 -15.59 0.67 22.64
C ASP A 152 -15.51 -0.86 22.61
N LEU A 153 -14.47 -1.45 23.22
CA LEU A 153 -14.33 -2.89 23.32
C LEU A 153 -15.42 -3.52 24.20
N GLN A 154 -15.85 -2.87 25.28
CA GLN A 154 -16.99 -3.32 26.09
C GLN A 154 -18.29 -3.27 25.29
N PHE A 155 -18.47 -2.27 24.43
CA PHE A 155 -19.62 -2.21 23.54
C PHE A 155 -19.58 -3.34 22.50
N LEU A 156 -18.42 -3.61 21.91
CA LEU A 156 -18.25 -4.66 20.90
C LEU A 156 -18.34 -6.08 21.47
N LYS A 157 -18.00 -6.26 22.75
CA LYS A 157 -18.11 -7.52 23.50
C LYS A 157 -19.49 -8.18 23.38
N LYS A 158 -20.56 -7.41 23.16
CA LYS A 158 -21.92 -7.95 22.99
C LYS A 158 -22.06 -8.89 21.79
N PHE A 159 -21.21 -8.73 20.77
CA PHE A 159 -21.19 -9.56 19.56
C PHE A 159 -20.25 -10.77 19.68
N CYS A 160 -19.53 -10.91 20.79
CA CYS A 160 -18.60 -12.02 21.01
C CYS A 160 -19.28 -13.22 21.66
N ARG A 161 -18.67 -14.41 21.46
CA ARG A 161 -19.10 -15.66 22.11
C ARG A 161 -18.91 -15.59 23.64
N PRO A 162 -19.69 -16.34 24.44
CA PRO A 162 -19.61 -16.28 25.89
C PRO A 162 -18.21 -16.58 26.46
N GLU A 163 -17.42 -17.45 25.82
CA GLU A 163 -16.08 -17.79 26.31
C GLU A 163 -15.10 -16.61 26.19
N THR A 164 -15.23 -15.81 25.14
CA THR A 164 -14.33 -14.68 24.87
C THR A 164 -14.72 -13.40 25.64
N LYS A 165 -15.93 -13.35 26.21
CA LYS A 165 -16.37 -12.23 27.04
C LYS A 165 -15.49 -12.02 28.28
N ARG A 166 -15.06 -13.11 28.92
CA ARG A 166 -14.18 -13.06 30.11
C ARG A 166 -12.83 -12.39 29.82
N TYR A 167 -12.32 -12.52 28.61
CA TYR A 167 -11.06 -11.87 28.21
C TYR A 167 -11.18 -10.35 28.21
N TYR A 168 -12.28 -9.80 27.69
CA TYR A 168 -12.49 -8.36 27.62
C TYR A 168 -12.73 -7.70 28.98
N ASP A 169 -13.28 -8.44 29.95
CA ASP A 169 -13.48 -7.95 31.32
C ASP A 169 -12.17 -7.65 32.04
N HIS A 170 -11.14 -8.46 31.78
CA HIS A 170 -9.84 -8.37 32.44
C HIS A 170 -8.78 -7.62 31.63
N LEU A 171 -9.18 -6.80 30.65
CA LEU A 171 -8.22 -6.02 29.86
C LEU A 171 -7.63 -4.86 30.69
N PRO A 172 -6.29 -4.74 30.74
CA PRO A 172 -5.64 -3.63 31.43
C PRO A 172 -5.92 -2.33 30.69
N HIS A 173 -6.47 -1.34 31.40
CA HIS A 173 -6.82 -0.04 30.85
C HIS A 173 -6.31 1.06 31.77
N ALA A 174 -6.15 2.27 31.22
CA ALA A 174 -5.48 3.37 31.88
C ALA A 174 -6.08 3.79 33.24
N ALA A 175 -7.35 3.47 33.54
CA ALA A 175 -7.96 3.70 34.84
C ALA A 175 -7.46 2.68 35.90
N ASN A 176 -7.51 1.38 35.58
CA ASN A 176 -7.05 0.30 36.47
C ASN A 176 -5.57 0.40 36.92
N ILE A 177 -4.70 1.04 36.15
CA ILE A 177 -3.27 1.18 36.50
C ILE A 177 -3.04 2.32 37.50
N LYS A 178 -3.86 3.38 37.47
CA LYS A 178 -3.77 4.48 38.44
C LYS A 178 -4.14 4.03 39.85
N ASP A 179 -5.08 3.09 39.96
CA ASP A 179 -5.51 2.54 41.24
C ASP A 179 -4.51 1.52 41.81
N ALA A 180 -3.77 0.81 40.94
CA ALA A 180 -2.76 -0.16 41.36
C ALA A 180 -1.42 0.46 41.81
N THR A 181 -1.19 1.75 41.52
CA THR A 181 0.04 2.48 41.89
C THR A 181 -0.14 3.39 43.11
N ALA A 182 -1.32 3.36 43.73
CA ALA A 182 -1.70 4.18 44.88
C ALA A 182 -1.80 3.41 46.22
N ASN A 183 -1.36 2.15 46.27
CA ASN A 183 -1.25 1.34 47.50
C ASN A 183 0.20 0.93 47.77
#